data_AF-A0A3G6TH81-F1
#
_entry.id   AF-A0A3G6TH81-F1
#
_cell.length_a   1.000
_cell.length_b   1.000
_cell.length_c   1.000
_cell.angle_alpha   90.00
_cell.angle_beta   90.00
_cell.angle_gamma   90.00
#
_symmetry.space_group_name_H-M   'P 1'
#
loop_
_entity.id
_entity.type
_entity.pdbx_description
1 polymer ?
#
loop_
_entity_poly.entity_id
_entity_poly.type
_entity_poly.pdbx_seq_one_letter_code
_entity_poly.pdbx_strand_id
1 'polypeptide(L)'
;MELNKKPNTTIAISQQDLKRLEGFVKKKGISKKDFITISLDFFERTGLDPSKHESPKAELEKVLKRIDQVIAFIKTQEKETLRPSFEAIVSSEERIKNDLSKILKIEHFNDFIKGFNAFAMETKNSLQSINHKN
;
A
#
# COMPACT_ATOMS: atom_id res chain seq x y z
N MET A 1 -35.99 26.95 -34.70
CA MET A 1 -35.29 25.72 -34.31
C MET A 1 -36.33 24.73 -33.82
N GLU A 2 -36.68 23.76 -34.66
CA GLU A 2 -37.73 22.79 -34.36
C GLU A 2 -37.26 21.87 -33.23
N LEU A 3 -37.97 21.92 -32.09
CA LEU A 3 -37.81 20.97 -31.00
C LEU A 3 -38.26 19.60 -31.52
N ASN A 4 -37.28 18.75 -31.82
CA ASN A 4 -37.45 17.37 -32.28
C ASN A 4 -38.15 16.53 -31.18
N LYS A 5 -39.48 16.69 -31.07
CA LYS A 5 -40.32 15.97 -30.11
C LYS A 5 -40.50 14.55 -30.62
N LYS A 6 -39.71 13.62 -30.11
CA LYS A 6 -39.91 12.19 -30.31
C LYS A 6 -41.36 11.79 -29.98
N PRO A 7 -42.00 10.92 -30.78
CA PRO A 7 -43.37 10.49 -30.53
C PRO A 7 -43.47 9.80 -29.17
N ASN A 8 -44.55 10.09 -28.43
CA ASN A 8 -44.82 9.45 -27.15
C ASN A 8 -45.49 8.08 -27.37
N THR A 9 -45.25 7.15 -26.45
CA THR A 9 -45.90 5.84 -26.42
C THR A 9 -46.55 5.59 -25.06
N THR A 10 -47.38 4.57 -24.97
CA THR A 10 -48.08 4.17 -23.74
C THR A 10 -47.40 2.94 -23.14
N ILE A 11 -47.12 3.00 -21.83
CA ILE A 11 -46.56 1.88 -21.06
C ILE A 11 -47.65 1.37 -20.12
N ALA A 12 -47.91 0.06 -20.15
CA ALA A 12 -48.85 -0.57 -19.24
C ALA A 12 -48.20 -0.77 -17.86
N ILE A 13 -48.85 -0.26 -16.80
CA ILE A 13 -48.43 -0.45 -15.41
C ILE A 13 -49.67 -0.62 -14.53
N SER A 14 -49.52 -1.27 -13.38
CA SER A 14 -50.62 -1.42 -12.42
C SER A 14 -51.05 -0.06 -11.85
N GLN A 15 -52.31 0.06 -11.45
CA GLN A 15 -52.79 1.29 -10.81
C GLN A 15 -52.08 1.59 -9.49
N GLN A 16 -51.65 0.55 -8.76
CA GLN A 16 -50.90 0.69 -7.51
C GLN A 16 -49.51 1.27 -7.77
N ASP A 17 -48.82 0.76 -8.79
CA ASP A 17 -47.47 1.23 -9.14
C ASP A 17 -47.51 2.63 -9.75
N LEU A 18 -48.55 2.97 -10.51
CA LEU A 18 -48.77 4.33 -11.00
C LEU A 18 -48.88 5.33 -9.83
N LYS A 19 -49.67 5.02 -8.79
CA LYS A 19 -49.78 5.89 -7.60
C LYS A 19 -48.45 6.05 -6.88
N ARG A 20 -47.65 4.97 -6.78
CA ARG A 20 -46.32 5.01 -6.17
C ARG A 20 -45.36 5.87 -7.00
N LEU A 21 -45.38 5.72 -8.32
CA LEU A 21 -44.59 6.51 -9.27
C LEU A 21 -44.97 8.00 -9.15
N GLU A 22 -46.25 8.33 -9.14
CA GLU A 22 -46.75 9.70 -8.98
C GLU A 22 -46.29 10.34 -7.68
N GLY A 23 -46.36 9.60 -6.56
CA GLY A 23 -45.83 10.06 -5.29
C GLY A 23 -44.32 10.30 -5.31
N PHE A 24 -43.57 9.43 -5.99
CA PHE A 24 -42.10 9.54 -6.10
C PHE A 24 -41.68 10.75 -6.95
N VAL A 25 -42.24 10.89 -8.15
CA VAL A 25 -41.89 11.97 -9.07
C VAL A 25 -42.33 13.34 -8.53
N LYS A 26 -43.47 13.41 -7.82
CA LYS A 26 -43.94 14.62 -7.16
C LYS A 26 -42.98 15.09 -6.06
N LYS A 27 -42.42 14.16 -5.27
CA LYS A 27 -41.41 14.49 -4.23
C LYS A 27 -40.09 14.99 -4.83
N LYS A 28 -39.73 14.48 -6.02
CA LYS A 28 -38.47 14.80 -6.70
C LYS A 28 -38.58 15.98 -7.69
N GLY A 29 -39.80 16.48 -7.94
CA GLY A 29 -40.04 17.59 -8.87
C GLY A 29 -39.82 17.23 -10.34
N ILE A 30 -39.90 15.95 -10.71
CA ILE A 30 -39.67 15.45 -12.07
C ILE A 30 -40.97 14.99 -12.72
N SER A 31 -41.03 14.96 -14.05
CA SER A 31 -42.19 14.40 -14.75
C SER A 31 -42.11 12.87 -14.84
N LYS A 32 -43.26 12.20 -15.04
CA LYS A 32 -43.31 10.75 -15.27
C LYS A 32 -42.47 10.34 -16.48
N LYS A 33 -42.51 11.12 -17.55
CA LYS A 33 -41.74 10.88 -18.79
C LYS A 33 -40.24 10.99 -18.55
N ASP A 34 -39.82 12.03 -17.84
CA ASP A 34 -38.41 12.27 -17.57
C ASP A 34 -37.85 11.21 -16.62
N PHE A 35 -38.64 10.79 -15.62
CA PHE A 35 -38.24 9.70 -14.73
C PHE A 35 -37.93 8.40 -15.49
N ILE A 36 -38.78 8.00 -16.45
CA ILE A 36 -38.57 6.78 -17.23
C ILE A 36 -37.34 6.92 -18.13
N THR A 37 -37.18 8.05 -18.81
CA THR A 37 -36.00 8.32 -19.66
C THR A 37 -34.71 8.28 -18.85
N ILE A 38 -34.66 9.01 -17.73
CA ILE A 38 -33.50 9.07 -16.83
C ILE A 38 -33.20 7.68 -16.24
N SER A 39 -34.22 6.89 -15.91
CA SER A 39 -34.01 5.56 -15.35
C SER A 39 -33.40 4.61 -16.38
N LEU A 40 -33.87 4.66 -17.63
CA LEU A 40 -33.27 3.88 -18.72
C LEU A 40 -31.81 4.26 -18.93
N ASP A 41 -31.52 5.56 -19.09
CA ASP A 41 -30.15 6.07 -19.24
C ASP A 41 -29.26 5.69 -18.05
N PHE A 42 -29.81 5.67 -16.84
CA PHE A 42 -29.09 5.29 -15.62
C PHE A 42 -28.72 3.81 -15.64
N PHE A 43 -29.65 2.90 -15.92
CA PHE A 43 -29.37 1.46 -15.96
C PHE A 43 -28.42 1.10 -17.11
N GLU A 44 -28.57 1.73 -18.28
CA GLU A 44 -27.66 1.54 -19.41
C GLU A 44 -26.23 2.01 -19.10
N ARG A 45 -26.07 3.20 -18.50
CA ARG A 45 -24.75 3.74 -18.15
C ARG A 45 -24.08 3.01 -17.00
N THR A 46 -24.84 2.54 -16.03
CA THR A 46 -24.31 1.87 -14.83
C THR A 46 -24.12 0.37 -15.04
N GLY A 47 -24.74 -0.22 -16.07
CA GLY A 47 -24.74 -1.67 -16.31
C GLY A 47 -25.50 -2.48 -15.25
N LEU A 48 -26.27 -1.80 -14.39
CA LEU A 48 -27.06 -2.45 -13.34
C LEU A 48 -28.30 -3.10 -13.94
N ASP A 49 -28.51 -4.39 -13.67
CA ASP A 49 -29.74 -5.09 -14.04
C ASP A 49 -30.81 -4.90 -12.95
N PRO A 50 -31.90 -4.15 -13.19
CA PRO A 50 -32.94 -3.91 -12.19
C PRO A 50 -33.68 -5.18 -11.73
N SER A 51 -33.53 -6.31 -12.42
CA SER A 51 -34.13 -7.60 -12.04
C SER A 51 -33.20 -8.49 -11.21
N LYS A 52 -31.87 -8.31 -11.31
CA LYS A 52 -30.88 -9.20 -10.69
C LYS A 52 -29.98 -8.51 -9.67
N HIS A 53 -29.68 -7.23 -9.87
CA HIS A 53 -28.79 -6.51 -8.98
C HIS A 53 -29.54 -6.13 -7.71
N GLU A 54 -28.97 -6.52 -6.59
CA GLU A 54 -29.40 -6.07 -5.26
C GLU A 54 -29.34 -4.54 -5.19
N SER A 55 -30.05 -3.95 -4.23
CA SER A 55 -30.07 -2.48 -4.12
C SER A 55 -28.64 -1.91 -4.09
N PRO A 56 -28.36 -0.75 -4.69
CA PRO A 56 -27.01 -0.15 -4.70
C PRO A 56 -26.35 -0.07 -3.31
N LYS A 57 -27.17 0.02 -2.25
CA LYS A 57 -26.72 -0.02 -0.85
C LYS A 57 -26.09 -1.36 -0.45
N ALA A 58 -26.65 -2.48 -0.88
CA ALA A 58 -26.17 -3.82 -0.54
C ALA A 58 -24.85 -4.14 -1.27
N GLU A 59 -24.72 -3.75 -2.54
CA GLU A 59 -23.44 -3.85 -3.26
C GLU A 59 -22.35 -2.98 -2.61
N LEU A 60 -22.70 -1.76 -2.20
CA LEU A 60 -21.77 -0.90 -1.46
C LEU A 60 -21.36 -1.53 -0.11
N GLU A 61 -22.29 -2.17 0.60
CA GLU A 61 -22.00 -2.87 1.86
C GLU A 61 -21.02 -4.04 1.65
N LYS A 62 -21.15 -4.80 0.55
CA LYS A 62 -20.19 -5.85 0.18
C LYS A 62 -18.80 -5.28 -0.07
N VAL A 63 -18.70 -4.15 -0.75
CA VAL A 63 -17.43 -3.45 -0.99
C VAL A 63 -16.81 -2.98 0.33
N LEU A 64 -17.60 -2.37 1.22
CA LEU A 64 -17.14 -1.93 2.55
C LEU A 64 -16.59 -3.10 3.37
N LYS A 65 -17.30 -4.24 3.41
CA LYS A 65 -16.82 -5.46 4.09
C LYS A 65 -15.48 -5.95 3.53
N ARG A 66 -15.29 -5.89 2.21
CA ARG A 66 -14.00 -6.26 1.58
C ARG A 66 -12.89 -5.27 1.95
N ILE A 67 -13.20 -3.97 2.04
CA ILE A 67 -12.24 -2.96 2.49
C ILE A 67 -11.81 -3.24 3.94
N ASP A 68 -12.75 -3.55 4.84
CA ASP A 68 -12.42 -3.90 6.23
C ASP A 68 -11.50 -5.12 6.32
N GLN A 69 -11.73 -6.14 5.48
CA GLN A 69 -10.86 -7.31 5.38
C GLN A 69 -9.44 -6.97 4.92
N VAL A 70 -9.30 -6.09 3.91
CA VAL A 70 -7.99 -5.62 3.43
C VAL A 70 -7.26 -4.84 4.53
N ILE A 71 -7.96 -3.97 5.26
CA ILE A 71 -7.39 -3.23 6.39
C ILE A 71 -6.90 -4.19 7.48
N ALA A 72 -7.71 -5.20 7.81
CA ALA A 72 -7.32 -6.22 8.78
C ALA A 72 -6.07 -6.98 8.33
N PHE A 73 -6.01 -7.39 7.06
CA PHE A 73 -4.84 -8.05 6.48
C PHE A 73 -3.59 -7.18 6.55
N ILE A 74 -3.67 -5.89 6.19
CA ILE A 74 -2.54 -4.95 6.27
C ILE A 74 -2.04 -4.84 7.71
N LYS A 75 -2.93 -4.69 8.69
CA LYS A 75 -2.55 -4.62 10.11
C LYS A 75 -1.84 -5.90 10.57
N THR A 76 -2.33 -7.06 10.14
CA THR A 76 -1.68 -8.34 10.45
C THR A 76 -0.30 -8.43 9.82
N GLN A 77 -0.16 -8.08 8.53
CA GLN A 77 1.15 -8.09 7.85
C GLN A 77 2.15 -7.11 8.46
N GLU A 78 1.69 -5.92 8.87
CA GLU A 78 2.52 -4.96 9.57
C GLU A 78 3.06 -5.56 10.89
N LYS A 79 2.18 -6.18 11.67
CA LYS A 79 2.49 -6.69 13.01
C LYS A 79 3.33 -7.96 12.97
N GLU A 80 2.99 -8.92 12.12
CA GLU A 80 3.56 -10.27 12.16
C GLU A 80 4.79 -10.42 11.26
N THR A 81 4.89 -9.64 10.19
CA THR A 81 5.96 -9.80 9.19
C THR A 81 6.88 -8.58 9.16
N LEU A 82 6.32 -7.39 8.89
CA LEU A 82 7.14 -6.21 8.60
C LEU A 82 7.89 -5.69 9.84
N ARG A 83 7.22 -5.56 10.98
CA ARG A 83 7.87 -5.09 12.22
C ARG A 83 9.00 -6.03 12.68
N PRO A 84 8.78 -7.35 12.82
CA PRO A 84 9.87 -8.25 13.21
C PRO A 84 11.02 -8.28 12.20
N SER A 85 10.73 -8.17 10.90
CA SER A 85 11.76 -8.10 9.87
C SER A 85 12.62 -6.84 10.01
N PHE A 86 11.99 -5.69 10.27
CA PHE A 86 12.68 -4.43 10.48
C PHE A 86 13.55 -4.48 11.76
N GLU A 87 13.02 -5.01 12.85
CA GLU A 87 13.77 -5.21 14.11
C GLU A 87 14.98 -6.13 13.90
N ALA A 88 14.82 -7.23 13.15
CA ALA A 88 15.92 -8.13 12.82
C ALA A 88 17.00 -7.44 11.97
N ILE A 89 16.61 -6.61 11.01
CA ILE A 89 17.54 -5.82 10.18
C ILE A 89 18.34 -4.86 11.06
N VAL A 90 17.68 -4.07 11.90
CA VAL A 90 18.35 -3.12 12.80
C VAL A 90 19.32 -3.84 13.73
N SER A 91 18.91 -4.97 14.33
CA SER A 91 19.79 -5.80 15.16
C SER A 91 20.99 -6.32 14.39
N SER A 92 20.80 -6.75 13.13
CA SER A 92 21.88 -7.23 12.28
C SER A 92 22.86 -6.10 11.91
N GLU A 93 22.35 -4.88 11.67
CA GLU A 93 23.16 -3.70 11.38
C GLU A 93 24.07 -3.35 12.56
N GLU A 94 23.52 -3.32 13.78
CA GLU A 94 24.30 -3.09 14.99
C GLU A 94 25.40 -4.14 15.17
N ARG A 95 25.07 -5.42 14.94
CA ARG A 95 26.04 -6.52 15.01
C ARG A 95 27.16 -6.32 13.98
N ILE A 96 26.81 -6.03 12.72
CA ILE A 96 27.78 -5.80 11.64
C ILE A 96 28.70 -4.62 12.00
N LYS A 97 28.14 -3.50 12.46
CA LYS A 97 28.91 -2.32 12.88
C LYS A 97 29.90 -2.67 13.99
N ASN A 98 29.45 -3.43 14.99
CA ASN A 98 30.30 -3.88 16.09
C ASN A 98 31.44 -4.78 15.61
N ASP A 99 31.15 -5.75 14.74
CA ASP A 99 32.16 -6.68 14.23
C ASP A 99 33.18 -5.97 13.32
N LEU A 100 32.74 -5.07 12.45
CA LEU A 100 33.62 -4.22 11.64
C LEU A 100 34.55 -3.37 12.51
N SER A 101 34.02 -2.77 13.59
CA SER A 101 34.84 -1.97 14.51
C SER A 101 35.93 -2.78 15.21
N LYS A 102 35.66 -4.07 15.51
CA LYS A 102 36.65 -4.98 16.11
C LYS A 102 37.72 -5.38 15.11
N ILE A 103 37.34 -5.71 13.87
CA ILE A 103 38.27 -6.08 12.81
C ILE A 103 39.27 -4.94 12.54
N LEU A 104 38.77 -3.71 12.40
CA LEU A 104 39.62 -2.53 12.20
C LEU A 104 40.64 -2.37 13.34
N LYS A 105 40.22 -2.51 14.59
CA LYS A 105 41.13 -2.44 15.75
C LYS A 105 42.21 -3.53 15.72
N ILE A 106 41.86 -4.75 15.31
CA ILE A 106 42.80 -5.87 15.19
C ILE A 106 43.83 -5.59 14.09
N GLU A 107 43.39 -5.08 12.94
CA GLU A 107 44.27 -4.71 11.83
C GLU A 107 45.28 -3.65 12.25
N HIS A 108 44.81 -2.56 12.88
CA HIS A 108 45.70 -1.50 13.41
C HIS A 108 46.70 -2.02 14.45
N PHE A 109 46.29 -2.96 15.32
CA PHE A 109 47.18 -3.56 16.30
C PHE A 109 48.26 -4.43 15.63
N ASN A 110 47.88 -5.21 14.60
CA ASN A 110 48.84 -6.04 13.87
C ASN A 110 49.89 -5.19 13.14
N ASP A 111 49.49 -4.06 12.55
CA ASP A 111 50.42 -3.16 11.88
C ASP A 111 51.37 -2.46 12.87
N PHE A 112 50.88 -2.12 14.07
CA PHE A 112 51.74 -1.67 15.17
C PHE A 112 52.81 -2.72 15.52
N ILE A 113 52.43 -4.00 15.68
CA ILE A 113 53.37 -5.07 16.02
C ILE A 113 54.41 -5.28 14.92
N LYS A 114 54.03 -5.21 13.64
CA LYS A 114 54.98 -5.28 12.52
C LYS A 114 56.00 -4.14 12.59
N GLY A 115 55.54 -2.90 12.80
CA GLY A 115 56.41 -1.74 12.95
C GLY A 115 57.36 -1.87 14.14
N PHE A 116 56.84 -2.33 15.28
CA PHE A 116 57.66 -2.58 16.47
C PHE A 116 58.73 -3.64 16.23
N ASN A 117 58.39 -4.75 15.58
CA ASN A 117 59.35 -5.80 15.26
C ASN A 117 60.44 -5.32 14.28
N ALA A 118 60.07 -4.53 13.27
CA ALA A 118 61.04 -3.93 12.35
C ALA A 118 62.02 -2.99 13.10
N PHE A 119 61.50 -2.15 13.98
CA PHE A 119 62.31 -1.27 14.83
C PHE A 119 63.23 -2.06 15.77
N ALA A 120 62.72 -3.10 16.43
CA ALA A 120 63.51 -3.97 17.30
C ALA A 120 64.63 -4.69 16.52
N MET A 121 64.38 -5.07 15.27
CA MET A 121 65.37 -5.68 14.40
C MET A 121 66.45 -4.67 13.97
N GLU A 122 66.06 -3.45 13.63
CA GLU A 122 66.98 -2.36 13.26
C GLU A 122 67.90 -1.94 14.42
N THR A 123 67.35 -1.81 15.62
CA THR A 123 68.13 -1.52 16.83
C THR A 123 69.10 -2.64 17.17
N LYS A 124 68.66 -3.90 17.08
CA LYS A 124 69.54 -5.08 17.27
C LYS A 124 70.70 -5.10 16.26
N ASN A 125 70.40 -4.88 14.98
CA ASN A 125 71.42 -4.85 13.92
C ASN A 125 72.40 -3.69 14.13
N SER A 126 71.90 -2.53 14.55
CA SER A 126 72.73 -1.36 14.86
C SER A 126 73.68 -1.63 16.04
N LEU A 127 73.19 -2.24 17.13
CA LEU A 127 74.03 -2.63 18.28
C LEU A 127 75.10 -3.67 17.92
N GLN A 128 74.77 -4.64 17.07
CA GLN A 128 75.75 -5.62 16.56
C GLN A 128 76.84 -4.96 15.70
N SER A 129 76.46 -3.97 14.87
CA SER A 129 77.41 -3.23 14.05
C SER A 129 78.38 -2.36 14.87
N ILE A 130 77.96 -1.91 16.06
CA ILE A 130 78.79 -1.15 17.00
C ILE A 130 79.78 -2.09 17.72
N ASN A 131 79.34 -3.27 18.15
CA ASN A 131 80.21 -4.25 18.81
C ASN A 131 81.26 -4.89 17.89
N HIS A 132 81.11 -4.83 16.56
CA HIS A 132 82.12 -5.30 15.59
C HIS A 132 83.12 -4.21 15.15
N LYS A 133 82.98 -2.96 15.63
CA LYS A 133 83.88 -1.84 15.31
C LYS A 133 84.85 -1.45 16.44
N ASN A 134 84.81 -2.13 17.59
CA ASN A 134 85.74 -1.97 18.70
C ASN A 134 86.71 -3.15 18.78
#